data_AF-A0A026X3U2-F1
#
_entry.id   AF-A0A026X3U2-F1
#
_cell.length_a   1.000
_cell.length_b   1.000
_cell.length_c   1.000
_cell.angle_alpha   90.00
_cell.angle_beta   90.00
_cell.angle_gamma   90.00
#
_symmetry.space_group_name_H-M   'P 1'
#
loop_
_entity.id
_entity.type
_entity.pdbx_description
1 polymer ?
#
loop_
_entity_poly.entity_id
_entity_poly.type
_entity_poly.pdbx_seq_one_letter_code
_entity_poly.pdbx_strand_id
1 'polypeptide(L)'
;MAHCNVVYKISCNDCDASYVGRTKQQLHTRINEHRKDINKRTGSPSVISSHKLESSHDFKWDDIEILDEKRSCKKRLISEMVNIKRQVYPLNLQKDTESLPEDYLPILNLFLHNNLGYFWSCLCMRSRQQHELSVHSLCIRVVTVRGL
;
A
#
# COMPACT_ATOMS: atom_id res chain seq x y z
N MET A 1 -4.58 -1.77 -24.27
CA MET A 1 -5.49 -2.80 -23.72
C MET A 1 -6.31 -2.14 -22.63
N ALA A 2 -7.64 -2.25 -22.66
CA ALA A 2 -8.49 -1.59 -21.68
C ALA A 2 -8.66 -2.48 -20.45
N HIS A 3 -8.10 -2.08 -19.31
CA HIS A 3 -8.27 -2.78 -18.04
C HIS A 3 -9.54 -2.31 -17.33
N CYS A 4 -10.36 -3.25 -16.86
CA CYS A 4 -11.56 -3.01 -16.07
C CYS A 4 -11.50 -3.89 -14.82
N ASN A 5 -12.30 -3.56 -13.80
CA ASN A 5 -12.39 -4.39 -12.60
C ASN A 5 -11.07 -4.53 -11.81
N VAL A 6 -10.25 -3.48 -11.80
CA VAL A 6 -8.91 -3.47 -11.21
C VAL A 6 -8.84 -2.69 -9.89
N VAL A 7 -7.89 -3.09 -9.06
CA VAL A 7 -7.27 -2.26 -8.03
C VAL A 7 -6.00 -1.67 -8.64
N TYR A 8 -5.84 -0.36 -8.54
CA TYR A 8 -4.73 0.37 -9.13
C TYR A 8 -4.08 1.29 -8.10
N LYS A 9 -2.85 1.69 -8.38
CA LYS A 9 -2.07 2.63 -7.58
C LYS A 9 -1.59 3.79 -8.44
N ILE A 10 -1.72 4.99 -7.88
CA ILE A 10 -1.19 6.22 -8.44
C ILE A 10 -0.11 6.71 -7.47
N SER A 11 1.13 6.72 -7.92
CA SER A 11 2.26 7.21 -7.13
C SER A 11 2.46 8.69 -7.35
N CYS A 12 2.79 9.42 -6.28
CA CYS A 12 3.33 10.76 -6.39
C CYS A 12 4.69 10.71 -7.12
N ASN A 13 5.00 11.75 -7.88
CA ASN A 13 6.27 11.84 -8.61
C ASN A 13 7.38 12.45 -7.75
N ASP A 14 7.01 13.24 -6.74
CA ASP A 14 7.92 14.07 -5.96
C ASP A 14 8.12 13.57 -4.51
N CYS A 15 7.32 12.58 -4.08
CA CYS A 15 7.49 11.91 -2.78
C CYS A 15 7.00 10.47 -2.80
N ASP A 16 7.25 9.72 -1.72
CA ASP A 16 6.88 8.31 -1.59
C ASP A 16 5.38 8.06 -1.32
N ALA A 17 4.56 9.12 -1.32
CA ALA A 17 3.13 9.02 -1.12
C ALA A 17 2.44 8.36 -2.33
N SER A 18 1.40 7.58 -2.07
CA SER A 18 0.61 6.98 -3.14
C SER A 18 -0.85 6.81 -2.77
N TYR A 19 -1.71 6.84 -3.79
CA TYR A 19 -3.13 6.56 -3.67
C TYR A 19 -3.44 5.20 -4.26
N VAL A 20 -4.23 4.38 -3.57
CA VAL A 20 -4.80 3.15 -4.11
C VAL A 20 -6.31 3.28 -4.26
N GLY A 21 -6.80 2.90 -5.43
CA GLY A 21 -8.22 2.94 -5.73
C GLY A 21 -8.68 1.68 -6.46
N ARG A 22 -9.98 1.41 -6.40
CA ARG A 22 -10.65 0.41 -7.24
C ARG A 22 -11.50 1.05 -8.33
N THR A 23 -11.67 0.33 -9.43
CA THR A 23 -12.66 0.70 -10.46
C THR A 23 -13.36 -0.53 -11.02
N LYS A 24 -14.66 -0.39 -11.29
CA LYS A 24 -15.41 -1.34 -12.14
C LYS A 24 -15.30 -0.98 -13.62
N GLN A 25 -15.18 0.32 -13.90
CA GLN A 25 -15.09 0.89 -15.23
C GLN A 25 -13.67 0.72 -15.80
N GLN A 26 -13.46 1.19 -17.02
CA GLN A 26 -12.13 1.24 -17.61
C GLN A 26 -11.21 2.12 -16.75
N LEU A 27 -10.00 1.62 -16.49
CA LEU A 27 -8.98 2.31 -15.70
C LEU A 27 -8.70 3.71 -16.26
N HIS A 28 -8.52 3.82 -17.58
CA HIS A 28 -8.28 5.10 -18.25
C HIS A 28 -9.37 6.15 -17.95
N THR A 29 -10.64 5.76 -17.97
CA THR A 29 -11.75 6.66 -17.60
C THR A 29 -11.60 7.16 -16.18
N ARG A 30 -11.28 6.27 -15.23
CA ARG A 30 -11.10 6.64 -13.83
C ARG A 30 -9.92 7.59 -13.61
N ILE A 31 -8.81 7.38 -14.31
CA ILE A 31 -7.65 8.28 -14.26
C ILE A 31 -8.00 9.66 -14.81
N ASN A 32 -8.75 9.73 -15.91
CA ASN A 32 -9.21 11.00 -16.47
C ASN A 32 -10.17 11.75 -15.54
N GLU A 33 -11.03 11.05 -14.80
CA GLU A 33 -11.87 11.66 -13.77
C GLU A 33 -11.02 12.36 -12.70
N HIS A 34 -9.99 11.68 -12.18
CA HIS A 34 -9.06 12.27 -11.21
C HIS A 34 -8.32 13.49 -11.78
N ARG A 35 -7.82 13.41 -13.04
CA ARG A 35 -7.18 14.55 -13.72
C ARG A 35 -8.13 15.75 -13.85
N LYS A 36 -9.42 15.51 -14.12
CA LYS A 36 -10.44 16.56 -14.22
C LYS A 36 -10.78 17.16 -12.85
N ASP A 37 -10.81 16.35 -11.80
CA ASP A 37 -11.12 16.79 -10.44
C ASP A 37 -10.13 17.83 -9.92
N ILE A 38 -8.85 17.68 -10.27
CA ILE A 38 -7.78 18.63 -9.90
C ILE A 38 -8.09 20.06 -10.35
N ASN A 39 -8.67 20.22 -11.53
CA ASN A 39 -8.95 21.53 -12.13
C ASN A 39 -10.33 22.07 -11.74
N LYS A 40 -11.09 21.34 -10.93
CA LYS A 40 -12.46 21.68 -10.59
C LYS A 40 -12.47 22.85 -9.60
N ARG A 41 -13.23 23.90 -9.92
CA ARG A 41 -13.36 25.12 -9.09
C ARG A 41 -14.42 25.02 -8.00
N THR A 42 -15.23 23.96 -8.00
CA THR A 42 -16.40 23.81 -7.12
C THR A 42 -16.45 22.43 -6.48
N GLY A 43 -16.89 22.39 -5.22
CA GLY A 43 -16.94 21.16 -4.41
C GLY A 43 -15.67 20.92 -3.61
N SER A 44 -15.67 19.87 -2.79
CA SER A 44 -14.49 19.47 -2.02
C SER A 44 -13.50 18.73 -2.91
N PRO A 45 -12.19 19.05 -2.85
CA PRO A 45 -11.16 18.34 -3.60
C PRO A 45 -11.10 16.86 -3.18
N SER A 46 -10.81 15.96 -4.12
CA SER A 46 -10.40 14.59 -3.78
C SER A 46 -9.06 14.59 -3.06
N VAL A 47 -8.73 13.47 -2.38
CA VAL A 47 -7.42 13.33 -1.70
C VAL A 47 -6.21 13.54 -2.62
N ILE A 48 -6.33 13.15 -3.89
CA ILE A 48 -5.30 13.35 -4.91
C ILE A 48 -5.17 14.85 -5.22
N SER A 49 -6.31 15.52 -5.43
CA SER A 49 -6.37 16.96 -5.69
C SER A 49 -5.84 17.76 -4.50
N SER A 50 -6.24 17.42 -3.27
CA SER A 50 -5.74 18.05 -2.04
C SER A 50 -4.23 17.91 -1.92
N HIS A 51 -3.69 16.70 -2.08
CA HIS A 51 -2.24 16.49 -2.03
C HIS A 51 -1.51 17.36 -3.05
N LYS A 52 -1.97 17.36 -4.31
CA LYS A 52 -1.39 18.18 -5.37
C LYS A 52 -1.43 19.69 -5.05
N LEU A 53 -2.54 20.19 -4.53
CA LEU A 53 -2.70 21.61 -4.22
C LEU A 53 -1.84 22.05 -3.01
N GLU A 54 -1.76 21.21 -1.98
CA GLU A 54 -1.05 21.53 -0.73
C GLU A 54 0.48 21.41 -0.89
N SER A 55 0.94 20.40 -1.63
CA SER A 55 2.37 20.11 -1.79
C SER A 55 2.97 20.63 -3.09
N SER A 56 2.13 21.10 -4.03
CA SER A 56 2.55 21.44 -5.41
C SER A 56 3.21 20.28 -6.17
N HIS A 57 3.00 19.04 -5.72
CA HIS A 57 3.52 17.84 -6.38
C HIS A 57 2.70 17.44 -7.61
N ASP A 58 3.25 16.55 -8.43
CA ASP A 58 2.51 15.86 -9.48
C ASP A 58 2.49 14.35 -9.30
N PHE A 59 1.62 13.69 -10.07
CA PHE A 59 1.46 12.24 -10.04
C PHE A 59 1.99 11.59 -11.32
N LYS A 60 2.37 10.32 -11.22
CA LYS A 60 2.79 9.49 -12.35
C LYS A 60 1.59 9.07 -13.19
N TRP A 61 1.02 10.00 -13.95
CA TRP A 61 -0.25 9.78 -14.62
C TRP A 61 -0.23 8.81 -15.80
N ASP A 62 0.96 8.55 -16.35
CA ASP A 62 1.16 7.64 -17.48
C ASP A 62 1.77 6.30 -17.05
N ASP A 63 2.12 6.15 -15.77
CA ASP A 63 2.69 4.95 -15.16
C ASP A 63 1.83 4.51 -13.96
N ILE A 64 0.63 4.02 -14.30
CA ILE A 64 -0.34 3.54 -13.32
C ILE A 64 -0.13 2.05 -13.09
N GLU A 65 0.13 1.68 -11.85
CA GLU A 65 0.35 0.29 -11.46
C GLU A 65 -1.00 -0.41 -11.22
N ILE A 66 -1.21 -1.56 -11.86
CA ILE A 66 -2.33 -2.46 -11.57
C ILE A 66 -1.89 -3.44 -10.50
N LEU A 67 -2.48 -3.34 -9.31
CA LEU A 67 -2.13 -4.19 -8.16
C LEU A 67 -2.89 -5.51 -8.17
N ASP A 68 -4.13 -5.51 -8.69
CA ASP A 68 -4.97 -6.69 -8.76
C ASP A 68 -6.10 -6.52 -9.77
N GLU A 69 -6.60 -7.62 -10.33
CA GLU A 69 -7.77 -7.64 -11.23
C GLU A 69 -8.78 -8.70 -10.78
N LYS A 70 -9.96 -8.24 -10.34
CA LYS A 70 -11.02 -9.10 -9.78
C LYS A 70 -12.39 -8.66 -10.25
N ARG A 71 -13.12 -9.56 -10.91
CA ARG A 71 -14.53 -9.34 -11.32
C ARG A 71 -15.47 -9.18 -10.11
N SER A 72 -15.21 -9.92 -9.02
CA SER A 72 -16.02 -9.86 -7.81
C SER A 72 -15.79 -8.55 -7.06
N CYS A 73 -16.88 -7.78 -6.84
CA CYS A 73 -16.83 -6.53 -6.10
C CYS A 73 -16.27 -6.73 -4.68
N LYS A 74 -16.77 -7.74 -3.94
CA LYS A 74 -16.33 -8.04 -2.57
C LYS A 74 -14.84 -8.39 -2.49
N LYS A 75 -14.35 -9.22 -3.41
CA LYS A 75 -12.91 -9.57 -3.45
C LYS A 75 -12.05 -8.35 -3.80
N ARG A 76 -12.53 -7.50 -4.71
CA ARG A 76 -11.83 -6.27 -5.10
C ARG A 76 -11.79 -5.23 -3.97
N LEU A 77 -12.89 -5.10 -3.23
CA LEU A 77 -12.99 -4.31 -1.99
C LEU A 77 -11.90 -4.72 -0.99
N ILE A 78 -11.83 -6.02 -0.67
CA ILE A 78 -10.81 -6.55 0.27
C ILE A 78 -9.40 -6.31 -0.29
N SER A 79 -9.18 -6.55 -1.58
CA SER A 79 -7.89 -6.36 -2.23
C SER A 79 -7.41 -4.90 -2.18
N GLU A 80 -8.29 -3.93 -2.44
CA GLU A 80 -7.99 -2.51 -2.28
C GLU A 80 -7.54 -2.18 -0.87
N MET A 81 -8.26 -2.65 0.14
CA MET A 81 -7.95 -2.37 1.55
C MET A 81 -6.61 -2.98 1.98
N VAL A 82 -6.34 -4.24 1.59
CA VAL A 82 -5.03 -4.87 1.81
C VAL A 82 -3.92 -4.02 1.19
N ASN A 83 -4.12 -3.55 -0.03
CA ASN A 83 -3.13 -2.73 -0.73
C ASN A 83 -2.95 -1.35 -0.10
N ILE A 84 -4.01 -0.71 0.41
CA ILE A 84 -3.90 0.54 1.18
C ILE A 84 -3.09 0.31 2.47
N LYS A 85 -3.40 -0.75 3.23
CA LYS A 85 -2.70 -1.05 4.50
C LYS A 85 -1.23 -1.46 4.32
N ARG A 86 -0.85 -1.92 3.13
CA ARG A 86 0.54 -2.26 2.79
C ARG A 86 1.39 -1.04 2.44
N GLN A 87 0.79 0.11 2.17
CA GLN A 87 1.54 1.31 1.82
C GLN A 87 2.26 1.90 3.03
N VAL A 88 3.45 2.45 2.79
CA VAL A 88 4.20 3.19 3.80
C VAL A 88 3.59 4.57 4.02
N TYR A 89 3.20 5.26 2.95
CA TYR A 89 2.61 6.60 2.96
C TYR A 89 1.32 6.66 2.13
N PRO A 90 0.20 6.13 2.65
CA PRO A 90 -1.08 6.15 1.94
C PRO A 90 -1.71 7.55 1.92
N LEU A 91 -2.22 7.97 0.75
CA LEU A 91 -3.06 9.17 0.60
C LEU A 91 -4.54 8.91 0.88
N ASN A 92 -4.97 7.65 0.94
CA ASN A 92 -6.34 7.25 1.23
C ASN A 92 -6.80 7.72 2.62
N LEU A 93 -8.10 8.01 2.77
CA LEU A 93 -8.67 8.39 4.07
C LEU A 93 -8.91 7.14 4.93
N GLN A 94 -8.83 7.26 6.26
CA GLN A 94 -9.03 6.11 7.17
C GLN A 94 -10.39 5.42 6.95
N LYS A 95 -11.44 6.21 6.69
CA LYS A 95 -12.79 5.74 6.30
C LYS A 95 -12.83 4.82 5.08
N ASP A 96 -11.86 4.91 4.16
CA ASP A 96 -11.75 4.03 3.00
C ASP A 96 -11.40 2.58 3.42
N THR A 97 -10.92 2.41 4.66
CA THR A 97 -10.56 1.11 5.25
C THR A 97 -11.49 0.65 6.37
N GLU A 98 -12.54 1.42 6.70
CA GLU A 98 -13.45 1.13 7.82
C GLU A 98 -14.66 0.26 7.42
N SER A 99 -14.95 0.12 6.11
CA SER A 99 -16.20 -0.51 5.65
C SER A 99 -16.25 -2.05 5.72
N LEU A 100 -15.29 -2.70 6.39
CA LEU A 100 -15.31 -4.16 6.54
C LEU A 100 -15.97 -4.55 7.86
N PRO A 101 -16.84 -5.57 7.85
CA PRO A 101 -17.19 -6.27 9.07
C PRO A 101 -15.92 -6.72 9.80
N GLU A 102 -15.90 -6.55 11.12
CA GLU A 102 -14.79 -6.92 11.99
C GLU A 102 -14.33 -8.38 11.77
N ASP A 103 -15.24 -9.23 11.27
CA ASP A 103 -15.00 -10.63 10.87
C ASP A 103 -13.85 -10.84 9.87
N TYR A 104 -13.53 -9.84 9.04
CA TYR A 104 -12.43 -9.94 8.06
C TYR A 104 -11.08 -9.49 8.63
N LEU A 105 -11.05 -8.82 9.80
CA LEU A 105 -9.83 -8.34 10.44
C LEU A 105 -8.81 -9.46 10.71
N PRO A 106 -9.19 -10.67 11.19
CA PRO A 106 -8.25 -11.76 11.40
C PRO A 106 -7.55 -12.19 10.11
N ILE A 107 -8.30 -12.28 9.01
CA ILE A 107 -7.78 -12.67 7.69
C ILE A 107 -6.84 -11.59 7.14
N LEU A 108 -7.22 -10.32 7.26
CA LEU A 108 -6.36 -9.20 6.87
C LEU A 108 -5.05 -9.18 7.67
N ASN A 109 -5.13 -9.39 8.99
CA ASN A 109 -3.96 -9.43 9.86
C ASN A 109 -3.01 -10.58 9.48
N LEU A 110 -3.52 -11.74 9.05
CA LEU A 110 -2.66 -12.80 8.51
C LEU A 110 -1.89 -12.33 7.26
N PHE A 111 -2.51 -11.59 6.35
CA PHE A 111 -1.81 -11.08 5.15
C PHE A 111 -0.81 -9.95 5.43
N LEU A 112 -1.04 -9.16 6.49
CA LEU A 112 -0.18 -8.05 6.90
C LEU A 112 0.98 -8.52 7.79
N HIS A 113 0.75 -9.43 8.74
CA HIS A 113 1.77 -9.93 9.66
C HIS A 113 2.73 -10.95 9.02
N ASN A 114 2.29 -11.74 8.04
CA ASN A 114 3.19 -12.66 7.31
C ASN A 114 4.25 -11.93 6.46
N ASN A 115 4.17 -10.60 6.29
CA ASN A 115 5.22 -9.80 5.64
C ASN A 115 6.12 -9.03 6.63
N LEU A 116 5.71 -8.86 7.89
CA LEU A 116 6.53 -8.20 8.92
C LEU A 116 7.61 -9.12 9.52
N GLY A 117 7.43 -10.45 9.41
CA GLY A 117 8.44 -11.43 9.83
C GLY A 117 9.74 -11.41 9.01
N TYR A 118 9.74 -10.80 7.83
CA TYR A 118 10.93 -10.67 6.96
C TYR A 118 11.60 -9.29 7.04
N PHE A 119 10.95 -8.30 7.66
CA PHE A 119 11.51 -6.94 7.74
C PHE A 119 12.34 -6.72 9.02
N TRP A 120 12.00 -7.42 10.12
CA TRP A 120 12.80 -7.34 11.36
C TRP A 120 14.13 -8.10 11.26
N SER A 121 14.21 -9.14 10.42
CA SER A 121 15.48 -9.87 10.21
C SER A 121 16.50 -9.06 9.40
N CYS A 122 16.08 -8.14 8.53
CA CYS A 122 16.98 -7.36 7.68
C CYS A 122 17.50 -6.07 8.33
N LEU A 123 16.79 -5.46 9.30
CA LEU A 123 17.32 -4.30 10.03
C LEU A 123 18.43 -4.64 11.04
N CYS A 124 18.65 -5.93 11.34
CA CYS A 124 19.70 -6.35 12.27
C CYS A 124 21.08 -6.55 11.59
N MET A 125 21.18 -6.50 10.25
CA MET A 125 22.43 -6.77 9.52
C MET A 125 23.20 -5.53 9.01
N ARG A 126 22.71 -4.31 9.20
CA ARG A 126 23.38 -3.07 8.71
C ARG A 126 23.79 -2.07 9.79
N SER A 127 24.01 -2.52 11.01
CA SER A 127 24.47 -1.66 12.12
C SER A 127 25.41 -2.40 13.08
N ARG A 128 26.37 -3.16 12.54
CA ARG A 128 27.46 -3.73 13.35
C ARG A 128 28.82 -3.55 12.68
N GLN A 129 29.20 -2.29 12.44
CA GLN A 129 30.59 -1.83 12.43
C GLN A 129 30.64 -0.48 13.14
N GLN A 130 30.64 -0.51 14.47
CA GLN A 130 31.39 0.38 15.35
C GLN A 130 31.08 -0.02 16.80
N HIS A 131 32.15 -0.09 17.60
CA HIS A 131 32.22 -0.36 19.03
C HIS A 131 32.09 -1.81 19.53
N GLU A 132 33.27 -2.41 19.73
CA GLU A 132 33.56 -3.34 20.81
C GLU A 132 33.30 -2.66 22.18
N LEU A 133 32.63 -3.36 23.09
CA LEU A 133 33.19 -3.88 24.35
C LEU A 133 32.05 -4.26 25.32
N SER A 134 32.25 -5.41 25.95
CA SER A 134 31.66 -5.85 27.22
C SER A 134 30.47 -6.82 27.19
N VAL A 135 30.79 -8.01 27.73
CA VAL A 135 29.96 -9.04 28.39
C VAL A 135 29.03 -9.93 27.56
N HIS A 136 29.63 -11.01 27.06
CA HIS A 136 29.24 -12.41 27.31
C HIS A 136 27.89 -12.61 28.05
N SER A 137 26.86 -13.05 27.34
CA SER A 137 25.95 -14.11 27.84
C SER A 137 25.06 -14.67 26.73
N LEU A 138 25.19 -15.98 26.52
CA LEU A 138 24.31 -16.93 25.80
C LEU A 138 23.91 -16.61 24.35
N CYS A 139 24.78 -17.00 23.43
CA CYS A 139 24.35 -17.46 22.10
C CYS A 139 24.95 -18.86 21.87
N ILE A 140 24.28 -19.91 22.35
CA ILE A 140 24.58 -21.31 21.97
C ILE A 140 23.27 -22.10 21.87
N ARG A 141 22.94 -22.47 20.61
CA ARG A 141 22.21 -23.67 20.12
C ARG A 141 20.74 -23.80 20.60
N VAL A 142 19.74 -23.92 19.72
CA VAL A 142 19.51 -25.10 18.87
C VAL A 142 18.76 -24.73 17.57
N VAL A 143 19.45 -24.81 16.43
CA VAL A 143 18.91 -25.24 15.12
C VAL A 143 20.11 -25.94 14.48
N THR A 144 20.14 -27.26 14.27
CA THR A 144 19.55 -28.08 13.19
C THR A 144 19.97 -29.53 13.51
N VAL A 145 19.24 -30.59 13.19
CA VAL A 145 19.36 -31.44 11.97
C VAL A 145 18.09 -32.34 11.93
N ARG A 146 17.16 -32.13 11.00
CA ARG A 146 16.88 -32.97 9.81
C ARG A 146 16.81 -34.50 10.03
N GLY A 147 15.61 -35.04 9.80
CA GLY A 147 15.35 -36.24 8.98
C GLY A 147 16.03 -37.56 9.35
N LEU A 148 15.30 -38.40 10.09
CA LEU A 148 14.81 -39.74 9.72
C LEU A 148 13.93 -40.27 10.85
#